data_AF-A0A3D3CFE4-F1
#
_entry.id   AF-A0A3D3CFE4-F1
#
_cell.length_a   1.000
_cell.length_b   1.000
_cell.length_c   1.000
_cell.angle_alpha   90.00
_cell.angle_beta   90.00
_cell.angle_gamma   90.00
#
_symmetry.space_group_name_H-M   'P 1'
#
loop_
_entity.id
_entity.type
_entity.pdbx_description
1 polymer ?
#
loop_
_entity_poly.entity_id
_entity_poly.type
_entity_poly.pdbx_seq_one_letter_code
_entity_poly.pdbx_strand_id
1 'polypeptide(L)' 'AADDILERVRAFLGALRRHGDALVVSNEVGCGIVPVSRLGRLYQDILGWANQEAARSADTVWHLVAGLPRRLK' A
#
# COMPACT_ATOMS: atom_id res chain seq x y z
N ALA A 1 -11.49 2.27 -12.90
CA ALA A 1 -10.21 1.52 -12.94
C ALA A 1 -9.52 1.57 -11.58
N ALA A 2 -9.18 2.77 -11.07
CA ALA A 2 -8.67 2.92 -9.71
C ALA A 2 -9.65 2.37 -8.67
N ASP A 3 -10.94 2.70 -8.76
CA ASP A 3 -11.95 2.25 -7.80
C ASP A 3 -12.08 0.73 -7.73
N ASP A 4 -12.11 0.04 -8.87
CA ASP A 4 -12.15 -1.43 -8.96
C ASP A 4 -10.91 -2.07 -8.31
N ILE A 5 -9.72 -1.50 -8.54
CA ILE A 5 -8.49 -1.97 -7.89
C ILE A 5 -8.59 -1.76 -6.37
N LEU A 6 -9.07 -0.61 -5.92
CA LEU A 6 -9.19 -0.30 -4.50
C LEU A 6 -10.26 -1.16 -3.80
N GLU A 7 -11.35 -1.50 -4.49
CA GLU A 7 -12.33 -2.47 -4.00
C GLU A 7 -11.71 -3.86 -3.82
N ARG A 8 -10.90 -4.31 -4.79
CA ARG A 8 -10.15 -5.58 -4.68
C ARG A 8 -9.16 -5.55 -3.53
N VAL A 9 -8.45 -4.43 -3.31
CA VAL A 9 -7.55 -4.25 -2.17
C VAL A 9 -8.32 -4.35 -0.85
N ARG A 10 -9.45 -3.64 -0.71
CA ARG A 10 -10.28 -3.73 0.50
C ARG A 10 -10.80 -5.15 0.74
N ALA A 11 -11.24 -5.84 -0.31
CA ALA A 11 -11.71 -7.22 -0.21
C ALA A 11 -10.58 -8.17 0.23
N PHE A 12 -9.38 -8.01 -0.32
CA PHE A 12 -8.20 -8.76 0.06
C PHE A 12 -7.82 -8.52 1.53
N LEU A 13 -7.73 -7.26 1.96
CA LEU A 13 -7.43 -6.90 3.35
C LEU A 13 -8.50 -7.43 4.31
N GLY A 14 -9.78 -7.37 3.92
CA GLY A 14 -10.89 -7.93 4.70
C GLY A 14 -10.81 -9.46 4.83
N ALA A 15 -10.33 -10.16 3.79
CA ALA A 15 -10.09 -11.60 3.85
C ALA A 15 -8.94 -11.96 4.80
N LEU A 16 -7.82 -11.22 4.76
CA LEU A 16 -6.67 -11.45 5.63
C LEU A 16 -7.05 -11.42 7.11
N ARG A 17 -7.89 -10.47 7.53
CA ARG A 17 -8.34 -10.37 8.94
C ARG A 17 -9.03 -11.63 9.47
N ARG A 18 -9.59 -12.47 8.59
CA ARG A 18 -10.27 -13.71 8.97
C ARG A 18 -9.32 -14.91 9.09
N HIS A 19 -8.08 -14.79 8.65
CA HIS A 19 -7.12 -15.89 8.58
C HIS A 19 -6.02 -15.85 9.66
N GLY A 20 -6.00 -14.81 10.52
CA GLY A 20 -5.05 -14.66 11.62
C GLY A 20 -4.03 -13.55 11.36
N ASP A 21 -2.86 -13.67 11.99
CA ASP A 21 -1.78 -12.68 11.85
C ASP A 21 -1.24 -12.66 10.42
N ALA A 22 -1.22 -11.48 9.82
CA ALA A 22 -0.76 -11.28 8.44
C ALA A 22 0.27 -10.15 8.37
N LEU A 23 1.30 -10.38 7.56
CA LEU A 23 2.28 -9.36 7.21
C LEU A 23 2.13 -9.04 5.71
N VAL A 24 1.83 -7.78 5.41
CA VAL A 24 1.70 -7.28 4.04
C VAL A 24 2.90 -6.40 3.73
N VAL A 25 3.60 -6.71 2.64
CA VAL A 25 4.72 -5.92 2.14
C VAL A 25 4.28 -5.17 0.89
N SER A 26 4.58 -3.87 0.85
CA SER A 26 4.39 -3.02 -0.31
C SER A 26 5.52 -2.00 -0.42
N ASN A 27 5.66 -1.39 -1.60
CA ASN A 27 6.69 -0.39 -1.88
C ASN A 27 6.13 1.02 -1.72
N GLU A 28 6.98 1.94 -1.23
CA GLU A 28 6.75 3.38 -1.35
C GLU A 28 7.32 3.87 -2.68
N VAL A 29 6.49 4.53 -3.49
CA VAL A 29 6.85 4.96 -4.86
C VAL A 29 6.62 6.45 -5.10
N GLY A 30 6.04 7.16 -4.12
CA GLY A 30 5.71 8.58 -4.19
C GLY A 30 6.85 9.52 -3.79
N CYS A 31 7.97 9.01 -3.28
CA CYS A 31 9.15 9.81 -2.89
C CYS A 31 10.10 10.15 -4.05
N GLY A 32 9.68 9.95 -5.30
CA GLY A 32 10.48 10.19 -6.50
C GLY A 32 9.94 11.33 -7.36
N ILE A 33 10.43 11.43 -8.59
CA ILE A 33 9.90 12.33 -9.61
C ILE A 33 8.55 11.83 -10.16
N VAL A 34 7.77 12.73 -10.74
CA VAL A 34 6.54 12.38 -11.46
C VAL A 34 6.90 11.63 -12.77
N PRO A 35 6.36 10.43 -13.02
CA PRO A 35 6.61 9.67 -14.23
C PRO A 35 6.11 10.41 -15.48
N VAL A 36 6.88 10.29 -16.56
CA VAL A 36 6.54 10.88 -17.86
C VAL A 36 5.35 10.16 -18.48
N SER A 37 5.23 8.84 -18.27
CA SER A 37 4.14 8.04 -18.82
C SER A 37 2.85 8.19 -18.02
N ARG A 38 1.71 8.21 -18.72
CA ARG A 38 0.38 8.20 -18.09
C ARG A 38 0.19 7.00 -17.16
N LEU A 39 0.63 5.82 -17.61
CA LEU A 39 0.54 4.60 -16.82
C LEU A 39 1.36 4.69 -15.53
N GLY A 40 2.56 5.27 -15.59
CA GLY A 40 3.41 5.43 -14.41
C GLY A 40 2.77 6.33 -13.35
N ARG A 41 2.16 7.45 -13.77
CA ARG A 41 1.41 8.32 -12.84
C ARG A 41 0.24 7.59 -12.20
N LEU A 42 -0.58 6.92 -13.01
CA LEU A 42 -1.71 6.13 -12.50
C LEU A 42 -1.25 5.03 -11.53
N TYR A 43 -0.14 4.36 -11.82
CA TYR A 43 0.42 3.34 -10.94
C TYR A 43 0.84 3.92 -9.59
N GLN A 44 1.59 5.04 -9.59
CA GLN A 44 2.00 5.68 -8.33
C GLN A 44 0.81 6.12 -7.49
N ASP A 45 -0.18 6.77 -8.11
CA ASP A 45 -1.37 7.25 -7.42
C ASP A 45 -2.15 6.08 -6.79
N ILE A 46 -2.44 5.04 -7.59
CA ILE A 46 -3.23 3.89 -7.13
C ILE A 46 -2.48 3.08 -6.07
N LEU A 47 -1.17 2.86 -6.22
CA LEU A 47 -0.38 2.16 -5.20
C LEU A 47 -0.33 2.96 -3.90
N GLY A 48 -0.19 4.28 -3.97
CA GLY A 48 -0.25 5.17 -2.81
C GLY A 48 -1.59 5.05 -2.07
N TRP A 49 -2.71 5.05 -2.80
CA TRP A 49 -4.03 4.83 -2.19
C TRP A 49 -4.20 3.43 -1.60
N ALA A 50 -3.71 2.40 -2.28
CA ALA A 50 -3.73 1.02 -1.76
C ALA A 50 -2.89 0.88 -0.47
N ASN A 51 -1.71 1.52 -0.41
CA ASN A 51 -0.87 1.55 0.79
C ASN A 51 -1.59 2.25 1.96
N GLN A 52 -2.36 3.31 1.69
CA GLN A 52 -3.17 3.96 2.72
C GLN A 52 -4.29 3.04 3.24
N GLU A 53 -4.98 2.31 2.36
CA GLU A 53 -6.01 1.32 2.79
C GLU A 53 -5.40 0.22 3.67
N ALA A 54 -4.21 -0.27 3.31
CA ALA A 54 -3.47 -1.24 4.11
C ALA A 54 -3.07 -0.66 5.47
N ALA A 55 -2.48 0.54 5.50
CA ALA A 55 -2.05 1.21 6.73
C ALA A 55 -3.23 1.53 7.68
N ARG A 56 -4.39 1.91 7.14
CA ARG A 56 -5.64 2.10 7.90
C ARG A 56 -6.06 0.79 8.56
N SER A 57 -6.00 -0.32 7.84
CA SER A 57 -6.45 -1.63 8.29
C SER A 57 -5.48 -2.34 9.24
N ALA A 58 -4.17 -2.10 9.11
CA ALA A 58 -3.14 -2.79 9.88
C ALA A 58 -3.12 -2.36 11.35
N ASP A 59 -2.65 -3.21 12.26
CA ASP A 59 -2.43 -2.82 13.67
C ASP A 59 -1.08 -2.11 13.85
N THR A 60 -0.07 -2.49 13.05
CA THR A 60 1.25 -1.85 13.01
C THR A 60 1.67 -1.53 11.58
N VAL A 61 2.42 -0.45 11.40
CA VAL A 61 2.95 -0.03 10.09
C VAL A 61 4.42 0.33 10.23
N TRP A 62 5.24 -0.27 9.38
CA TRP A 62 6.68 -0.07 9.36
C TRP A 62 7.12 0.46 8.01
N HIS A 63 8.04 1.42 8.03
CA HIS A 63 8.77 1.86 6.85
C HIS A 63 10.23 1.42 7.00
N LEU A 64 10.74 0.67 6.04
CA LEU A 64 12.12 0.19 6.03
C LEU A 64 12.96 1.00 5.05
N VAL A 65 14.07 1.55 5.54
CA VAL A 65 15.06 2.26 4.71
C VAL A 65 16.44 1.72 5.03
N ALA A 66 17.17 1.23 4.02
CA ALA A 66 18.49 0.60 4.20
C ALA A 66 18.52 -0.51 5.27
N GLY A 67 17.44 -1.29 5.38
CA GLY A 67 17.29 -2.35 6.39
C GLY A 67 16.94 -1.84 7.80
N LEU A 68 16.80 -0.53 8.00
CA LEU A 68 16.45 0.07 9.28
C LEU A 68 14.93 0.27 9.38
N PRO A 69 14.25 -0.36 10.36
CA PRO A 69 12.81 -0.22 10.52
C PRO A 69 12.44 1.06 11.28
N ARG A 70 11.49 1.82 10.74
CA ARG A 70 10.83 2.94 11.42
C ARG A 70 9.35 2.64 11.60
N ARG A 71 8.88 2.58 12.85
CA ARG A 71 7.46 2.41 13.16
C ARG A 71 6.70 3.71 12.87
N LEU A 72 5.62 3.62 12.11
CA LEU A 72 4.71 4.73 11.81
C LEU A 72 3.40 4.64 12.62
N LYS A 73 2.95 3.41 12.90
CA LYS A 73 1.78 3.05 13.71
C LYS A 73 2.06 1.75 14.44
#